data_AF-A0A7Y8I2S4-F1
#
_entry.id   AF-A0A7Y8I2S4-F1
#
_cell.length_a   1.000
_cell.length_b   1.000
_cell.length_c   1.000
_cell.angle_alpha   90.00
_cell.angle_beta   90.00
_cell.angle_gamma   90.00
#
_symmetry.space_group_name_H-M   'P 1'
#
loop_
_entity.id
_entity.type
_entity.pdbx_description
1 polymer ?
#
loop_
_entity_poly.entity_id
_entity_poly.type
_entity_poly.pdbx_seq_one_letter_code
_entity_poly.pdbx_strand_id
1 'polypeptide(L)' 'MIRLATTAREYAQECAMAIAGWLNRAILSRGRAFLAVSGGATPRLMFESLAGMSVNWRRVHLFFVDERCVPPRDE' A
#
# COMPACT_ATOMS: atom_id res chain seq x y z
N MET A 1 -0.79 17.91 -4.03
CA MET A 1 -0.54 18.33 -2.63
C MET A 1 0.65 17.55 -2.12
N ILE A 2 1.71 18.23 -1.67
CA ILE A 2 2.91 17.60 -1.10
C ILE A 2 2.70 17.51 0.41
N ARG A 3 3.00 16.36 1.02
CA ARG A 3 2.95 16.13 2.46
C ARG A 3 4.37 15.95 2.99
N LEU A 4 4.66 16.60 4.11
CA LEU A 4 5.92 16.49 4.82
C LEU A 4 5.63 15.88 6.19
N ALA A 5 6.52 15.01 6.64
CA ALA A 5 6.49 14.43 7.97
C ALA A 5 7.89 14.55 8.58
N THR A 6 7.96 14.52 9.90
CA THR A 6 9.21 14.70 10.63
C THR A 6 10.00 13.41 10.73
N THR A 7 9.32 12.26 10.63
CA THR A 7 9.96 10.93 10.64
C THR A 7 9.42 10.02 9.55
N ALA A 8 10.23 9.03 9.16
CA ALA A 8 9.81 8.01 8.20
C ALA A 8 8.61 7.18 8.70
N ARG A 9 8.53 6.92 10.02
CA ARG A 9 7.42 6.18 10.63
C ARG A 9 6.10 6.96 10.56
N GLU A 10 6.15 8.24 10.89
CA GLU A 10 4.99 9.14 10.79
C GLU A 10 4.50 9.21 9.34
N TYR A 11 5.41 9.44 8.39
CA TYR A 11 5.05 9.44 6.97
C TYR A 11 4.41 8.13 6.53
N ALA A 12 5.00 6.99 6.92
CA ALA A 12 4.51 5.67 6.59
C ALA A 12 3.09 5.42 7.13
N GLN A 13 2.82 5.83 8.37
CA GLN A 13 1.51 5.68 9.00
C GLN A 13 0.47 6.57 8.33
N GLU A 14 0.79 7.83 8.04
CA GLU A 14 -0.10 8.74 7.30
C GLU A 14 -0.41 8.22 5.90
N CYS A 15 0.60 7.74 5.18
CA CYS A 15 0.45 7.18 3.85
C CYS A 15 -0.44 5.93 3.88
N ALA A 16 -0.20 5.01 4.83
CA ALA A 16 -1.02 3.83 5.02
C ALA A 16 -2.50 4.18 5.31
N MET A 17 -2.75 5.17 6.17
CA MET A 17 -4.11 5.62 6.50
C MET A 17 -4.83 6.18 5.27
N ALA A 18 -4.13 6.98 4.46
CA ALA A 18 -4.69 7.50 3.22
C ALA A 18 -5.03 6.38 2.22
N ILE A 19 -4.12 5.43 2.04
CA ILE A 19 -4.31 4.27 1.16
C ILE A 19 -5.50 3.43 1.62
N ALA A 20 -5.58 3.05 2.90
CA ALA A 20 -6.71 2.29 3.44
C ALA A 20 -8.04 3.01 3.20
N GLY A 21 -8.07 4.33 3.39
CA GLY A 21 -9.22 5.16 3.08
C GLY A 21 -9.63 5.11 1.60
N TRP A 22 -8.67 5.18 0.67
CA TRP A 22 -8.95 5.05 -0.77
C TRP A 22 -9.45 3.66 -1.13
N LEU A 23 -8.83 2.60 -0.59
CA LEU A 23 -9.23 1.21 -0.83
C LEU A 23 -10.67 0.95 -0.34
N ASN A 24 -10.99 1.38 0.88
CA ASN A 24 -12.32 1.20 1.43
C ASN A 24 -13.38 1.96 0.64
N ARG A 25 -13.10 3.20 0.21
CA ARG A 25 -14.00 3.95 -0.69
C ARG A 25 -14.18 3.27 -2.05
N ALA A 26 -13.11 2.72 -2.61
CA ALA A 26 -13.16 1.98 -3.86
C ALA A 26 -14.01 0.69 -3.74
N ILE A 27 -13.81 -0.07 -2.66
CA ILE A 27 -14.61 -1.28 -2.37
C ILE A 27 -16.08 -0.93 -2.18
N LEU A 28 -16.40 0.12 -1.41
CA LEU A 28 -17.77 0.55 -1.19
C LEU A 28 -18.47 0.97 -2.49
N SER A 29 -17.77 1.69 -3.36
CA SER A 29 -18.35 2.21 -4.61
C SER A 29 -18.42 1.20 -5.76
N ARG A 30 -17.48 0.25 -5.84
CA ARG A 30 -17.31 -0.64 -7.00
C ARG A 30 -17.27 -2.13 -6.66
N GLY A 31 -17.36 -2.49 -5.39
CA GLY A 31 -17.24 -3.86 -4.89
C GLY A 31 -15.80 -4.41 -4.88
N ARG A 32 -14.81 -3.64 -5.36
CA ARG A 32 -13.38 -4.02 -5.39
C ARG A 32 -12.47 -2.80 -5.47
N ALA A 33 -11.22 -2.98 -5.06
CA ALA A 33 -10.14 -2.01 -5.22
C ALA A 33 -8.94 -2.63 -5.96
N PHE A 34 -8.14 -1.77 -6.57
CA PHE A 34 -6.90 -2.14 -7.24
C PHE A 34 -5.78 -1.28 -6.64
N LEU A 35 -4.66 -1.91 -6.29
CA LEU A 35 -3.50 -1.24 -5.73
C LEU A 35 -2.24 -1.75 -6.44
N ALA A 36 -1.54 -0.86 -7.13
CA ALA A 36 -0.20 -1.13 -7.62
C ALA A 36 0.82 -0.59 -6.61
N VAL A 37 1.84 -1.38 -6.28
CA VAL A 37 2.87 -1.02 -5.30
C VAL A 37 4.27 -1.11 -5.92
N SER A 38 5.16 -0.21 -5.50
CA SER A 38 6.59 -0.27 -5.82
C SER A 38 7.34 -1.06 -4.75
N GLY A 39 8.43 -1.72 -5.14
CA GLY A 39 9.35 -2.39 -4.22
C GLY A 39 10.31 -1.43 -3.49
N GLY A 40 11.38 -1.99 -2.94
CA GLY A 40 12.44 -1.25 -2.25
C GLY A 40 12.21 -1.08 -0.74
N ALA A 41 13.18 -0.46 -0.06
CA ALA A 41 13.18 -0.33 1.40
C ALA A 41 12.20 0.75 1.92
N THR A 42 12.01 1.84 1.17
CA THR A 42 11.17 2.97 1.56
C THR A 42 9.72 2.60 1.91
N PRO A 43 8.98 1.82 1.10
CA PRO A 43 7.58 1.51 1.40
C PRO A 43 7.41 0.47 2.53
N ARG A 44 8.47 -0.15 3.05
CA ARG A 44 8.38 -1.25 4.02
C ARG A 44 7.55 -0.87 5.27
N LEU A 45 7.87 0.24 5.92
CA LEU A 45 7.14 0.71 7.12
C LEU A 45 5.67 1.02 6.81
N MET A 46 5.39 1.47 5.59
CA MET A 46 4.03 1.76 5.15
C MET A 46 3.25 0.46 4.93
N PHE A 47 3.86 -0.57 4.31
CA PHE A 47 3.23 -1.88 4.16
C PHE A 47 2.93 -2.53 5.51
N GLU A 48 3.87 -2.50 6.45
CA GLU A 48 3.66 -2.99 7.82
C GLU A 48 2.46 -2.30 8.49
N SER A 49 2.40 -0.97 8.38
CA SER A 49 1.29 -0.17 8.93
C SER A 49 -0.05 -0.46 8.23
N LEU A 50 -0.05 -0.54 6.89
CA LEU A 50 -1.24 -0.77 6.08
C LEU A 50 -1.82 -2.17 6.29
N ALA A 51 -0.98 -3.19 6.43
CA ALA A 51 -1.39 -4.56 6.68
C ALA A 51 -2.19 -4.71 7.99
N GLY A 52 -1.91 -3.86 8.98
CA GLY A 52 -2.65 -3.80 10.26
C GLY A 52 -3.97 -3.01 10.21
N MET A 53 -4.29 -2.36 9.09
CA MET A 53 -5.50 -1.55 8.97
C MET A 53 -6.73 -2.37 8.56
N SER A 54 -7.91 -1.85 8.91
CA SER A 54 -9.20 -2.44 8.50
C SER A 54 -9.46 -2.20 7.01
N VAL A 55 -9.05 -3.17 6.19
CA VAL A 55 -9.30 -3.24 4.75
C VAL A 55 -9.78 -4.65 4.42
N ASN A 56 -10.84 -4.77 3.62
CA ASN A 56 -11.27 -6.08 3.13
C ASN A 56 -10.35 -6.56 2.00
N TRP A 57 -9.21 -7.17 2.37
CA TRP A 57 -8.17 -7.62 1.44
C TRP A 57 -8.67 -8.62 0.39
N ARG A 58 -9.73 -9.39 0.67
CA ARG A 58 -10.35 -10.28 -0.33
C ARG A 58 -10.96 -9.54 -1.52
N ARG A 59 -11.18 -8.23 -1.39
CA ARG A 59 -11.72 -7.33 -2.42
C ARG A 59 -10.64 -6.44 -3.03
N VAL A 60 -9.38 -6.61 -2.66
CA VAL A 60 -8.24 -5.83 -3.18
C VAL A 60 -7.46 -6.69 -4.16
N HIS A 61 -7.25 -6.19 -5.36
CA HIS A 61 -6.32 -6.76 -6.34
C HIS A 61 -4.99 -6.00 -6.25
N LEU A 62 -3.91 -6.72 -5.97
CA LEU A 62 -2.56 -6.19 -5.85
C LEU A 62 -1.75 -6.40 -7.14
N PHE A 63 -0.96 -5.40 -7.49
CA PHE A 63 -0.04 -5.42 -8.64
C PHE A 63 1.31 -4.85 -8.23
N PHE A 64 2.36 -5.27 -8.91
CA PHE A 64 3.63 -4.56 -8.87
C PHE A 64 3.64 -3.47 -9.93
N VAL A 65 4.17 -2.29 -9.61
CA VAL A 65 4.36 -1.20 -10.58
C VAL A 65 5.41 -1.63 -11.62
N ASP A 66 6.47 -2.28 -11.17
CA ASP A 66 7.55 -2.88 -11.93
C ASP A 66 8.08 -4.12 -11.20
N GLU A 67 8.80 -5.01 -11.90
CA GLU A 67 9.43 -6.18 -11.30
C GLU A 67 10.67 -6.61 -12.11
N ARG A 68 11.62 -7.27 -11.46
CA ARG A 68 12.81 -7.88 -12.07
C ARG A 68 12.47 -9.26 -12.63
N CYS A 69 13.12 -9.62 -13.74
CA CYS A 69 12.99 -10.96 -14.33
C CYS A 69 13.91 -11.96 -13.61
N VAL A 70 13.57 -12.26 -12.36
CA VAL A 70 14.27 -13.20 -11.49
C VAL A 70 13.29 -14.20 -10.87
N PRO A 71 13.74 -15.35 -10.34
CA PRO A 71 12.85 -16.26 -9.62
C PRO A 71 12.13 -15.57 -8.43
N PRO A 72 10.92 -16.00 -8.03
CA PRO A 72 10.15 -15.33 -6.96
C PRO A 72 10.79 -15.31 -5.57
N ARG A 73 11.92 -16.00 -5.38
CA ARG A 73 12.65 -16.10 -4.11
C ARG A 73 14.12 -15.64 -4.26
N ASP A 74 14.40 -14.91 -5.32
CA ASP A 74 15.69 -14.23 -5.50
C ASP A 74 15.80 -13.09 -4.46
N GLU A 75 16.96 -12.95 -3.83
CA GLU A 75 17.24 -11.90 -2.84
C GLU A 75 17.86 -10.64 -3.47
#